data_AF-A0A2V6AQK2-F1
#
_entry.id   AF-A0A2V6AQK2-F1
#
_cell.length_a   1.000
_cell.length_b   1.000
_cell.length_c   1.000
_cell.angle_alpha   90.00
_cell.angle_beta   90.00
_cell.angle_gamma   90.00
#
_symmetry.space_group_name_H-M   'P 1'
#
loop_
_entity.id
_entity.type
_entity.pdbx_description
1 polymer ?
#
loop_
_entity_poly.entity_id
_entity_poly.type
_entity_poly.pdbx_seq_one_letter_code
_entity_poly.pdbx_strand_id
1 'polypeptide(L)' 'MIADVRKRLDRVPFVPFIIRTSDGHEYSVPTVDHAKISPRGHRVVVFTDEDATAILGPLHIN' A
#
# COMPACT_ATOMS: atom_id res chain seq x y z
N MET A 1 9.04 -2.04 3.84
CA MET A 1 9.48 -0.72 3.30
C MET A 1 8.54 -0.28 2.17
N ILE A 2 8.42 1.03 1.89
CA ILE A 2 7.67 1.51 0.69
C ILE A 2 8.22 0.91 -0.61
N ALA A 3 9.52 0.57 -0.64
CA ALA A 3 10.14 -0.17 -1.74
C ALA A 3 9.48 -1.54 -1.99
N ASP A 4 9.07 -2.26 -0.94
CA ASP A 4 8.36 -3.53 -1.09
C ASP A 4 6.96 -3.34 -1.67
N VAL A 5 6.25 -2.30 -1.23
CA VAL A 5 4.94 -1.92 -1.79
C VAL A 5 5.10 -1.58 -3.26
N ARG A 6 6.12 -0.79 -3.63
CA ARG A 6 6.43 -0.46 -5.03
C ARG A 6 6.68 -1.73 -5.85
N LYS A 7 7.55 -2.62 -5.37
CA LYS A 7 7.88 -3.88 -6.04
C LYS A 7 6.64 -4.75 -6.27
N ARG A 8 5.68 -4.76 -5.33
CA ARG A 8 4.43 -5.50 -5.47
C ARG A 8 3.47 -4.84 -6.46
N LEU A 9 3.38 -3.51 -6.48
CA LEU A 9 2.57 -2.75 -7.43
C LEU A 9 3.10 -2.84 -8.87
N ASP A 10 4.42 -2.85 -9.06
CA ASP A 10 5.06 -2.95 -10.37
C ASP A 10 5.10 -4.40 -10.91
N ARG A 11 4.62 -5.38 -10.13
CA ARG A 11 4.66 -6.79 -10.52
C ARG A 11 3.69 -7.05 -11.67
N VAL A 12 4.18 -7.70 -12.73
CA VAL A 12 3.37 -8.18 -13.86
C VAL A 12 3.56 -9.69 -14.01
N PRO A 13 2.50 -10.52 -13.88
CA PRO A 13 1.14 -10.13 -13.53
C PRO A 13 1.04 -9.62 -12.09
N PHE A 14 0.10 -8.71 -11.85
CA PHE A 14 -0.22 -8.22 -10.51
C PHE A 14 -0.68 -9.37 -9.62
N VAL A 15 -0.26 -9.36 -8.35
CA VAL A 15 -0.71 -10.34 -7.35
C VAL A 15 -1.25 -9.57 -6.14
N PRO A 16 -2.52 -9.79 -5.75
CA PRO A 16 -3.11 -9.18 -4.57
C PRO A 16 -2.26 -9.37 -3.32
N PHE A 17 -2.24 -8.37 -2.45
CA PHE A 17 -1.47 -8.42 -1.21
C PHE A 17 -2.08 -7.55 -0.11
N ILE A 18 -1.58 -7.75 1.12
CA ILE A 18 -1.94 -6.97 2.30
C ILE A 18 -0.76 -6.08 2.69
N ILE A 19 -1.05 -4.82 3.00
CA ILE A 19 -0.11 -3.91 3.66
C ILE A 19 -0.41 -3.96 5.16
N ARG A 20 0.59 -4.34 5.95
CA ARG A 20 0.55 -4.29 7.41
C ARG A 20 1.32 -3.06 7.89
N THR A 21 0.70 -2.26 8.74
CA THR A 21 1.35 -1.12 9.41
C THR A 21 1.82 -1.51 10.79
N SER A 22 2.75 -0.74 11.36
CA SER A 22 3.38 -1.04 12.66
C SER A 22 2.42 -0.96 13.84
N ASP A 23 1.31 -0.22 13.69
CA ASP A 23 0.21 -0.12 14.65
C ASP A 23 -0.80 -1.28 14.54
N GLY A 24 -0.54 -2.25 13.66
CA GLY A 24 -1.34 -3.47 13.52
C GLY A 24 -2.49 -3.38 12.53
N HIS A 25 -2.69 -2.25 11.85
CA HIS A 25 -3.70 -2.17 10.79
C HIS A 25 -3.28 -2.96 9.55
N GLU A 26 -4.28 -3.58 8.93
CA GLU A 26 -4.13 -4.32 7.69
C GLU A 26 -4.98 -3.66 6.60
N TYR A 27 -4.37 -3.46 5.43
CA TYR A 27 -5.05 -2.90 4.26
C TYR A 27 -4.92 -3.85 3.07
N SER A 28 -6.05 -4.29 2.54
CA SER A 28 -6.11 -5.13 1.35
C SER A 28 -5.84 -4.31 0.09
N VAL A 29 -5.03 -4.86 -0.82
CA VAL A 29 -4.75 -4.28 -2.14
C VAL A 29 -5.13 -5.33 -3.19
N PRO A 30 -6.43 -5.46 -3.53
CA PRO A 30 -6.93 -6.46 -4.47
C PRO A 30 -6.56 -6.15 -5.93
N THR A 31 -6.32 -4.89 -6.28
CA THR A 31 -5.83 -4.46 -7.61
C THR A 31 -4.76 -3.38 -7.49
N VAL A 32 -4.03 -3.13 -8.58
CA VAL A 32 -3.01 -2.06 -8.66
C VAL A 32 -3.58 -0.66 -8.38
N ASP A 33 -4.88 -0.46 -8.58
CA ASP A 33 -5.53 0.83 -8.35
C ASP A 33 -5.89 1.10 -6.89
N HIS A 34 -5.89 0.06 -6.05
CA HIS A 34 -6.19 0.21 -4.62
C HIS A 34 -5.04 0.83 -3.83
N ALA A 35 -3.85 1.00 -4.41
CA ALA A 35 -2.77 1.72 -3.75
C ALA A 35 -1.96 2.61 -4.69
N LYS A 36 -1.60 3.80 -4.21
CA LYS A 36 -0.70 4.73 -4.91
C LYS A 36 0.43 5.15 -3.99
N ILE A 37 1.63 5.21 -4.54
CA ILE A 37 2.79 5.77 -3.84
C ILE A 37 2.88 7.24 -4.23
N SER A 38 2.95 8.12 -3.24
CA SER A 38 3.17 9.56 -3.48
C SER A 38 4.41 9.77 -4.39
N PRO A 39 4.44 10.80 -5.25
CA PRO A 39 5.57 11.04 -6.16
C PRO A 39 6.93 11.13 -5.45
N ARG A 40 6.95 11.62 -4.20
CA ARG A 40 8.15 11.70 -3.35
C ARG A 40 8.58 10.37 -2.75
N GLY A 41 7.79 9.31 -2.90
CA GLY A 41 8.13 7.96 -2.45
C GLY A 41 8.06 7.74 -0.94
N HIS A 42 7.46 8.66 -0.18
CA HIS A 42 7.48 8.63 1.29
C HIS A 42 6.15 8.30 1.95
N ARG A 43 5.09 8.13 1.15
CA ARG A 43 3.72 7.85 1.59
C ARG A 43 3.07 6.87 0.63
N VAL A 44 2.22 6.02 1.19
CA VAL A 44 1.31 5.14 0.45
C VAL A 44 -0.10 5.59 0.77
N VAL A 45 -0.91 5.73 -0.26
CA VAL A 45 -2.36 5.95 -0.17
C VAL A 45 -3.03 4.63 -0.51
N VAL A 46 -3.90 4.13 0.37
CA VAL A 46 -4.71 2.94 0.11
C VAL A 46 -6.18 3.35 0.02
N PHE A 47 -6.84 2.91 -1.05
CA PHE A 47 -8.27 3.09 -1.28
C PHE A 47 -8.99 1.83 -0.79
N THR A 48 -9.93 1.98 0.14
CA THR A 48 -10.76 0.87 0.63
C THR A 48 -12.13 0.88 -0.04
N ASP A 49 -12.83 -0.25 0.03
CA ASP A 49 -14.18 -0.41 -0.53
C ASP A 49 -15.25 0.50 0.13
N GLU A 50 -14.93 1.11 1.27
CA GLU A 50 -15.83 2.03 1.99
C GLU A 50 -15.64 3.51 1.58
N ASP A 51 -15.04 3.76 0.40
CA ASP A 51 -14.57 5.08 -0.05
C ASP A 51 -13.56 5.74 0.92
N ALA A 52 -13.08 5.01 1.93
CA ALA A 52 -12.12 5.51 2.89
C ALA A 52 -10.70 5.46 2.31
N THR A 53 -9.93 6.51 2.60
CA THR A 53 -8.54 6.63 2.16
C THR A 53 -7.61 6.57 3.36
N ALA A 54 -6.73 5.57 3.41
CA ALA A 54 -5.69 5.49 4.42
C ALA A 54 -4.38 6.11 3.91
N ILE A 55 -3.87 7.14 4.60
CA ILE A 55 -2.56 7.73 4.32
C ILE A 55 -1.55 7.10 5.27
N LEU A 56 -0.69 6.25 4.73
CA LEU A 56 0.36 5.61 5.49
C LEU A 56 1.60 6.51 5.44
N GLY A 57 2.03 6.96 6.62
CA GLY A 57 3.28 7.69 6.84
C GLY A 57 4.51 6.82 6.56
N PRO A 58 5.69 7.16 7.11
CA PRO A 58 6.87 6.30 6.97
C PRO A 58 6.56 4.89 7.48
N LEU A 59 6.37 3.93 6.56
CA LEU A 59 6.08 2.54 6.93
C LEU A 59 7.33 1.90 7.54
N HIS A 60 7.31 1.66 8.86
CA HIS A 60 8.12 0.60 9.45
C HIS A 60 7.39 -0.72 9.25
N ILE A 61 7.95 -1.59 8.41
CA ILE A 61 7.51 -2.99 8.32
C ILE A 61 8.58 -3.79 9.05
N ASN A 62 8.18 -4.49 10.12
CA ASN A 62 9.01 -5.48 10.80
C ASN A 62 8.95 -6.80 10.01
#